data_AF-A0A955ET81-F1
#
_entry.id   AF-A0A955ET81-F1
#
_cell.length_a   1.000
_cell.length_b   1.000
_cell.length_c   1.000
_cell.angle_alpha   90.00
_cell.angle_beta   90.00
_cell.angle_gamma   90.00
#
_symmetry.space_group_name_H-M   'P 1'
#
loop_
_entity.id
_entity.type
_entity.pdbx_description
1 polymer ?
#
loop_
_entity_poly.entity_id
_entity_poly.type
_entity_poly.pdbx_seq_one_letter_code
_entity_poly.pdbx_strand_id
1 'polypeptide(L)' 'DPATLAFPTPRDADGQDDVLVGRVRRDPSHERGLDLWLTGDQVRKGAAQNAIEIAEELLRG' A
#
# COMPACT_ATOMS: atom_id res chain seq x y z
N ASP A 1 -8.75 -14.52 2.16
CA ASP A 1 -9.91 -15.22 2.73
C ASP A 1 -10.08 -14.75 4.18
N PRO A 2 -11.21 -14.13 4.57
CA PRO A 2 -11.45 -13.74 5.96
C PRO A 2 -11.27 -14.89 6.97
N ALA A 3 -11.47 -16.14 6.52
CA ALA A 3 -11.28 -17.33 7.35
C ALA A 3 -9.82 -17.62 7.68
N THR A 4 -8.86 -17.11 6.89
CA THR A 4 -7.43 -17.35 7.12
C THR A 4 -6.76 -16.25 7.94
N LEU A 5 -7.46 -15.17 8.28
CA LEU A 5 -6.92 -13.97 8.93
C LEU A 5 -5.64 -13.41 8.25
N ALA A 6 -5.41 -13.74 6.98
CA ALA A 6 -4.23 -13.29 6.25
C ALA A 6 -4.40 -11.81 5.86
N PHE A 7 -3.43 -10.99 6.27
CA PHE A 7 -3.29 -9.60 5.86
C PHE A 7 -1.81 -9.26 5.77
N PRO A 8 -1.41 -8.32 4.90
CA PRO A 8 -0.01 -7.94 4.78
C PRO A 8 0.45 -7.27 6.08
N THR A 9 1.64 -7.66 6.51
CA THR A 9 2.29 -7.15 7.72
C THR A 9 3.53 -6.33 7.37
N PRO A 10 4.05 -5.51 8.30
CA PRO A 10 5.28 -4.74 8.05
C PRO A 10 6.47 -5.62 7.64
N ARG A 11 6.55 -6.84 8.18
CA ARG A 11 7.59 -7.80 7.80
C ARG A 11 7.45 -8.25 6.34
N ASP A 12 6.21 -8.40 5.86
CA ASP A 12 5.98 -8.80 4.47
C ASP A 12 6.38 -7.69 3.50
N ALA A 13 6.23 -6.42 3.90
CA ALA A 13 6.55 -5.27 3.05
C ALA A 13 8.01 -4.77 3.17
N ASP A 14 8.75 -5.21 4.18
CA ASP A 14 10.13 -4.76 4.43
C ASP A 14 11.04 -5.01 3.22
N GLY A 15 11.72 -3.96 2.76
CA GLY A 15 12.61 -4.03 1.61
C GLY A 15 11.91 -4.16 0.25
N GLN A 16 10.57 -4.14 0.20
CA GLN A 16 9.81 -4.15 -1.05
C GLN A 16 9.51 -2.73 -1.54
N ASP A 17 9.44 -2.60 -2.86
CA ASP A 17 9.13 -1.35 -3.54
C ASP A 17 7.60 -1.13 -3.65
N ASP A 18 6.82 -2.21 -3.51
CA ASP A 18 5.36 -2.20 -3.60
C ASP A 18 4.66 -1.90 -2.27
N VAL A 19 3.46 -1.31 -2.36
CA VAL A 19 2.51 -1.23 -1.23
C VAL A 19 1.57 -2.42 -1.30
N LEU A 20 1.60 -3.26 -0.27
CA LEU A 20 0.74 -4.42 -0.15
C LEU A 20 -0.66 -4.00 0.32
N VAL A 21 -1.69 -4.60 -0.29
CA VAL A 21 -3.10 -4.32 0.00
C VAL A 21 -3.79 -5.59 0.49
N GLY A 22 -4.54 -5.50 1.57
CA GLY A 22 -5.35 -6.59 2.10
C GLY A 22 -6.66 -6.10 2.71
N ARG A 23 -7.44 -7.05 3.23
CA ARG A 23 -8.70 -6.81 3.97
C ARG A 23 -9.71 -5.90 3.24
N VAL A 24 -9.69 -5.93 1.91
CA VAL A 24 -10.60 -5.16 1.05
C VAL A 24 -12.04 -5.58 1.31
N ARG A 25 -12.87 -4.65 1.82
CA ARG A 25 -14.29 -4.92 2.13
C ARG A 25 -15.11 -3.63 2.10
N ARG A 26 -16.43 -3.76 1.93
CA ARG A 26 -17.34 -2.61 2.07
C ARG A 26 -17.32 -2.10 3.51
N ASP A 27 -17.33 -0.78 3.65
CA ASP A 27 -17.51 -0.10 4.93
C ASP A 27 -18.97 -0.28 5.38
N PRO A 28 -19.22 -0.78 6.60
CA PRO A 28 -20.58 -0.92 7.12
C PRO A 28 -21.27 0.42 7.45
N SER A 29 -20.52 1.51 7.57
CA SER A 29 -21.03 2.84 7.98
C SER A 29 -21.53 3.69 6.81
N HIS A 30 -21.12 3.40 5.57
CA HIS A 30 -21.49 4.20 4.41
C HIS A 30 -21.69 3.33 3.15
N GLU A 31 -22.80 3.57 2.42
CA GLU A 31 -23.17 2.78 1.24
C GLU A 31 -22.08 2.75 0.14
N ARG A 32 -21.29 3.82 0.05
CA ARG A 32 -20.19 3.96 -0.92
C ARG A 32 -18.80 3.85 -0.29
N GLY A 33 -18.70 3.44 0.98
CA GLY A 33 -17.42 3.33 1.68
C GLY A 33 -16.71 2.00 1.40
N LEU A 34 -15.37 2.04 1.45
CA LEU A 34 -14.49 0.89 1.25
C LEU A 34 -13.37 0.91 2.30
N ASP A 35 -13.26 -0.19 3.05
CA ASP A 35 -12.20 -0.40 4.03
C ASP A 35 -11.05 -1.20 3.39
N LEU A 36 -9.82 -0.75 3.65
CA LEU A 36 -8.59 -1.34 3.13
C LEU A 36 -7.55 -1.44 4.26
N TRP A 37 -6.67 -2.43 4.17
CA TRP A 37 -5.47 -2.52 5.00
C TRP A 37 -4.23 -2.42 4.10
N LEU A 38 -3.38 -1.44 4.36
CA LEU A 38 -2.21 -1.12 3.55
C LEU A 38 -0.93 -1.34 4.35
N THR A 39 0.12 -1.87 3.73
CA THR A 39 1.44 -1.98 4.35
C THR A 39 2.53 -1.81 3.30
N GLY A 40 3.54 -0.99 3.59
CA GLY A 40 4.65 -0.68 2.68
C GLY A 40 5.91 -0.33 3.46
N ASP A 41 7.07 -0.43 2.80
CA ASP A 41 8.34 0.05 3.33
C ASP A 41 8.38 1.59 3.32
N GLN A 42 8.60 2.16 4.51
CA GLN A 42 8.59 3.61 4.73
C GLN A 42 9.85 4.31 4.21
N VAL A 43 10.99 3.61 4.13
CA VAL A 43 12.25 4.18 3.63
C VAL A 43 12.29 4.12 2.11
N ARG A 44 11.78 3.05 1.50
CA ARG A 44 11.70 2.88 0.05
C ARG A 44 10.54 3.65 -0.55
N LYS A 45 9.34 3.06 -0.57
CA LYS A 45 8.17 3.70 -1.19
C LYS A 45 7.77 4.99 -0.47
N GLY A 46 7.91 5.02 0.86
CA GLY A 46 7.60 6.19 1.66
C GLY A 46 8.57 7.37 1.50
N ALA A 47 9.76 7.17 0.91
CA ALA A 47 10.74 8.24 0.73
C ALA A 47 11.53 8.12 -0.59
N ALA A 48 12.49 7.19 -0.66
CA ALA A 48 13.48 7.15 -1.74
C ALA A 48 12.87 6.91 -3.13
N GLN A 49 11.99 5.91 -3.25
CA GLN A 49 11.41 5.55 -4.53
C GLN A 49 10.40 6.60 -5.02
N ASN A 50 9.59 7.17 -4.12
CA ASN A 50 8.69 8.26 -4.48
C ASN A 50 9.47 9.49 -4.99
N ALA A 51 10.63 9.80 -4.41
CA ALA A 51 11.48 10.89 -4.91
C ALA A 51 12.03 10.61 -6.32
N ILE A 52 12.45 9.38 -6.61
CA ILE A 52 12.91 8.97 -7.94
C ILE A 52 11.76 9.03 -8.95
N GLU A 53 10.59 8.47 -8.63
CA GLU A 53 9.41 8.48 -9.51
C GLU A 53 8.98 9.90 -9.89
N ILE A 54 8.99 10.83 -8.92
CA ILE A 54 8.73 12.26 -9.18
C ILE A 54 9.80 12.83 -10.13
N ALA A 55 11.07 12.55 -9.91
CA ALA A 55 12.15 13.05 -10.76
C ALA A 55 12.06 12.49 -12.18
N GLU A 56 11.74 11.21 -12.35
CA GLU A 56 11.49 10.59 -13.65
C GLU A 56 10.32 11.25 -14.38
N GLU A 57 9.23 11.55 -13.67
CA GLU A 57 8.08 12.20 -14.26
C GLU A 57 8.39 13.63 -14.72
N LEU A 58 9.21 14.36 -13.96
CA LEU A 58 9.69 15.69 -14.37
C LEU A 58 10.57 15.66 -15.62
N LEU A 59 11.30 14.56 -15.85
CA LEU A 59 12.13 14.38 -17.05
C LEU A 59 11.33 13.88 -18.27
N ARG A 60 10.12 13.34 -18.06
CA ARG A 60 9.21 12.93 -19.16
C ARG A 60 8.54 14.13 -19.83
N GLY A 61 8.42 15.28 -19.15
CA GLY A 61 7.90 16.55 -19.68
C GLY A 61 8.96 17.40 -20.35
#